data_AF-A0A2U3NL69-F1
#
_entry.id   AF-A0A2U3NL69-F1
#
_cell.length_a   1.000
_cell.length_b   1.000
_cell.length_c   1.000
_cell.angle_alpha   90.00
_cell.angle_beta   90.00
_cell.angle_gamma   90.00
#
_symmetry.space_group_name_H-M   'P 1'
#
loop_
_entity.id
_entity.type
_entity.pdbx_description
1 polymer ?
#
loop_
_entity_poly.entity_id
_entity_poly.type
_entity_poly.pdbx_seq_one_letter_code
_entity_poly.pdbx_strand_id
1 'polypeptide(L)'
;MGRKSRRKLERRLGLLQPTRKEAERARRKGERRARHVQPTVEEYERIAARGPARLIETLLGRHSTRIDNLPAALQLSMDRCLTHLLSIYELDTVYADRGASLAQLHLPHESPWPTHLAWSMDSAVTAIRLILVGQVAGAAIVLRQQLGRWTVLLAMAASSGRRPHEPIESFIARAWTQRAMRRLSRYTADVAVHEKLDDLGDEPRTTGFIERDHEHVQIDGDRAICPASVYHGLCELIEAKQAEAAVGWEALHNLDPERPPPDACGAADALSDALALCIIQMRLAAAAVCEALGDPDKAEEIRTMSAPEERFAHCASETQLLLRKSPVARLTPALVPLVRTELAESLNIDYAAKLYTDYHNVLAARSHTQRYTRQELAKLAFAAHRYSRFLLTEAAHAQDLKLSDKHLHIAQHFDHMSPYVVTAEFAALCARWNQPRSEIAAAAMLISSTLRSGYWLWLEEDDRAMGILRCTLHQAARLRTWHINADVARTLETVSLTTPRDWMNAAGWSKFRSLDRALFEFAHANRDSGADAAEILLEDRHNDAGSAISLRLARRTALDKVTALAASETIKFVAAQQSPAIADAMREALLRAGLDIQMRRARRQPSRRGSPRLTAQGTVANPGPRLTGQRDA
;
A
#
# COMPACT_ATOMS: atom_id res chain seq x y z
N MET A 1 48.01 18.95 -22.12
CA MET A 1 46.63 18.53 -21.80
C MET A 1 45.99 19.56 -20.87
N GLY A 2 44.90 20.23 -21.25
CA GLY A 2 44.32 21.31 -20.41
C GLY A 2 43.69 20.80 -19.10
N ARG A 3 43.67 21.63 -18.04
CA ARG A 3 43.12 21.30 -16.69
C ARG A 3 41.73 20.63 -16.74
N LYS A 4 40.84 21.07 -17.64
CA LYS A 4 39.50 20.48 -17.83
C LYS A 4 39.57 19.06 -18.42
N SER A 5 40.49 18.81 -19.35
CA SER A 5 40.67 17.49 -19.97
C SER A 5 41.29 16.49 -19.00
N ARG A 6 42.25 16.94 -18.20
CA ARG A 6 42.87 16.14 -17.13
C ARG A 6 41.85 15.75 -16.05
N ARG A 7 41.06 16.71 -15.55
CA ARG A 7 39.94 16.42 -14.62
C ARG A 7 38.91 15.45 -15.20
N LYS A 8 38.62 15.52 -16.50
CA LYS A 8 37.68 14.62 -17.17
C LYS A 8 38.24 13.20 -17.31
N LEU A 9 39.55 13.07 -17.54
CA LEU A 9 40.26 11.79 -17.55
C LEU A 9 40.36 11.19 -16.14
N GLU A 10 40.74 11.98 -15.14
CA GLU A 10 40.79 11.58 -13.73
C GLU A 10 39.41 11.09 -13.24
N ARG A 11 38.31 11.73 -13.68
CA ARG A 11 36.94 11.24 -13.43
C ARG A 11 36.63 9.91 -14.12
N ARG A 12 37.04 9.73 -15.39
CA ARG A 12 36.82 8.46 -16.11
C ARG A 12 37.59 7.30 -15.47
N LEU A 13 38.72 7.61 -14.84
CA LEU A 13 39.54 6.65 -14.11
C LEU A 13 39.07 6.45 -12.65
N GLY A 14 37.99 7.12 -12.21
CA GLY A 14 37.47 7.01 -10.84
C GLY A 14 38.31 7.72 -9.77
N LEU A 15 39.34 8.50 -10.17
CA LEU A 15 40.27 9.18 -9.27
C LEU A 15 39.67 10.47 -8.67
N LEU A 16 38.52 10.92 -9.16
CA LEU A 16 37.85 12.15 -8.74
C LEU A 16 36.34 11.93 -8.73
N GLN A 17 35.74 11.95 -7.54
CA GLN A 17 34.28 11.90 -7.38
C GLN A 17 33.65 13.22 -7.85
N PRO A 18 32.50 13.18 -8.56
CA PRO A 18 31.78 14.39 -8.93
C PRO A 18 31.30 15.13 -7.68
N THR A 19 31.32 16.46 -7.73
CA THR A 19 30.70 17.26 -6.66
C THR A 19 29.17 17.09 -6.71
N ARG A 20 28.47 17.28 -5.58
CA ARG A 20 26.99 17.19 -5.50
C ARG A 20 26.29 18.01 -6.59
N LYS A 21 26.73 19.25 -6.83
CA LYS A 21 26.20 20.12 -7.90
C LYS A 21 26.44 19.59 -9.31
N GLU A 22 27.55 18.88 -9.55
CA GLU A 22 27.85 18.28 -10.85
C GLU A 22 27.07 16.98 -11.07
N ALA A 23 26.91 16.16 -10.03
CA ALA A 23 26.06 14.98 -10.05
C ALA A 23 24.61 15.38 -10.38
N GLU A 24 24.09 16.40 -9.70
CA GLU A 24 22.76 16.96 -9.95
C GLU A 24 22.57 17.44 -11.40
N ARG A 25 23.55 18.16 -11.96
CA ARG A 25 23.50 18.63 -13.36
C ARG A 25 23.55 17.46 -14.35
N ALA A 26 24.39 16.45 -14.08
CA ALA A 26 24.47 15.26 -14.91
C ALA A 26 23.15 14.47 -14.87
N ARG A 27 22.53 14.38 -13.69
CA ARG A 27 21.22 13.77 -13.44
C ARG A 27 20.12 14.44 -14.25
N ARG A 28 19.93 15.76 -14.09
CA ARG A 28 18.94 16.54 -14.88
C ARG A 28 19.14 16.40 -16.39
N LYS A 29 20.40 16.29 -16.84
CA LYS A 29 20.71 16.04 -18.26
C LYS A 29 20.38 14.60 -18.68
N GLY A 30 20.54 13.62 -17.79
CA GLY A 30 20.08 12.24 -17.96
C GLY A 30 18.56 12.19 -18.10
N GLU A 31 17.84 12.74 -17.13
CA GLU A 31 16.37 12.81 -17.11
C GLU A 31 15.79 13.44 -18.37
N ARG A 32 16.31 14.61 -18.80
CA ARG A 32 15.86 15.26 -20.04
C ARG A 32 16.04 14.36 -21.28
N ARG A 33 17.12 13.59 -21.35
CA ARG A 33 17.34 12.65 -22.46
C ARG A 33 16.39 11.46 -22.37
N ALA A 34 16.16 10.95 -21.16
CA ALA A 34 15.28 9.84 -20.89
C ALA A 34 13.82 10.13 -21.30
N ARG A 35 13.35 11.39 -21.13
CA ARG A 35 11.97 11.81 -21.50
C ARG A 35 11.64 11.63 -22.99
N HIS A 36 12.65 11.60 -23.86
CA HIS A 36 12.46 11.44 -25.31
C HIS A 36 12.60 9.99 -25.80
N VAL A 37 12.92 9.05 -24.90
CA VAL A 37 13.04 7.63 -25.27
C VAL A 37 11.65 7.05 -25.43
N GLN A 38 11.32 6.58 -26.64
CA GLN A 38 10.06 5.90 -26.87
C GLN A 38 10.06 4.55 -26.14
N PRO A 39 8.95 4.16 -25.50
CA PRO A 39 8.85 2.90 -24.76
C PRO A 39 8.63 1.69 -25.68
N THR A 40 9.43 1.56 -26.74
CA THR A 40 9.46 0.40 -27.64
C THR A 40 10.63 -0.51 -27.31
N VAL A 41 10.57 -1.77 -27.76
CA VAL A 41 11.65 -2.73 -27.52
C VAL A 41 12.94 -2.25 -28.18
N GLU A 42 12.89 -1.74 -29.42
CA GLU A 42 14.06 -1.36 -30.22
C GLU A 42 14.82 -0.15 -29.64
N GLU A 43 14.10 0.84 -29.08
CA GLU A 43 14.74 1.94 -28.36
C GLU A 43 15.41 1.45 -27.08
N TYR A 44 14.75 0.57 -26.33
CA TYR A 44 15.29 0.04 -25.09
C TYR A 44 16.46 -0.93 -25.30
N GLU A 45 16.51 -1.66 -26.41
CA GLU A 45 17.69 -2.42 -26.83
C GLU A 45 18.88 -1.50 -27.09
N ARG A 46 18.67 -0.38 -27.80
CA ARG A 46 19.72 0.63 -28.02
C ARG A 46 20.22 1.26 -26.72
N ILE A 47 19.33 1.49 -25.76
CA ILE A 47 19.70 1.98 -24.43
C ILE A 47 20.47 0.91 -23.65
N ALA A 48 20.01 -0.34 -23.65
CA ALA A 48 20.66 -1.47 -23.00
C ALA A 48 22.07 -1.71 -23.55
N ALA A 49 22.26 -1.61 -24.87
CA ALA A 49 23.58 -1.70 -25.52
C ALA A 49 24.56 -0.59 -25.08
N ARG A 50 24.06 0.56 -24.58
CA ARG A 50 24.88 1.63 -24.01
C ARG A 50 25.22 1.40 -22.53
N GLY A 51 24.74 0.30 -21.95
CA GLY A 51 25.07 -0.18 -20.62
C GLY A 51 23.97 0.05 -19.56
N PRO A 52 24.05 -0.69 -18.44
CA PRO A 52 23.02 -0.72 -17.40
C PRO A 52 22.74 0.65 -16.75
N ALA A 53 23.74 1.50 -16.60
CA ALA A 53 23.56 2.84 -16.06
C ALA A 53 22.63 3.71 -16.92
N ARG A 54 22.68 3.56 -18.25
CA ARG A 54 21.79 4.28 -19.17
C ARG A 54 20.36 3.74 -19.13
N LEU A 55 20.21 2.44 -18.91
CA LEU A 55 18.90 1.83 -18.70
C LEU A 55 18.26 2.38 -17.42
N ILE A 56 19.00 2.44 -16.31
CA ILE A 56 18.49 3.01 -15.05
C ILE A 56 18.11 4.48 -15.23
N GLU A 57 19.01 5.31 -15.79
CA GLU A 57 18.71 6.73 -16.08
C GLU A 57 17.41 6.88 -16.89
N THR A 58 17.17 5.99 -17.86
CA THR A 58 15.96 6.01 -18.69
C THR A 58 14.70 5.66 -17.89
N LEU A 59 14.77 4.61 -17.07
CA LEU A 59 13.65 4.19 -16.22
C LEU A 59 13.31 5.25 -15.16
N LEU A 60 14.32 5.87 -14.54
CA LEU A 60 14.11 6.98 -13.60
C LEU A 60 13.54 8.22 -14.28
N GLY A 61 13.90 8.48 -15.55
CA GLY A 61 13.27 9.53 -16.34
C GLY A 61 11.77 9.31 -16.54
N ARG A 62 11.33 8.06 -16.77
CA ARG A 62 9.90 7.73 -16.82
C ARG A 62 9.20 7.99 -15.50
N HIS A 63 9.81 7.57 -14.39
CA HIS A 63 9.30 7.87 -13.06
C HIS A 63 9.18 9.38 -12.82
N SER A 64 10.19 10.15 -13.20
CA SER A 64 10.17 11.62 -13.07
C SER A 64 9.05 12.26 -13.91
N THR A 65 8.83 11.80 -15.15
CA THR A 65 7.70 12.26 -15.97
C THR A 65 6.35 11.98 -15.28
N ARG A 66 6.20 10.82 -14.64
CA ARG A 66 5.00 10.49 -13.87
C ARG A 66 4.81 11.45 -12.69
N ILE A 67 5.88 11.78 -11.95
CA ILE A 67 5.80 12.77 -10.85
C ILE A 67 5.36 14.14 -11.39
N ASP A 68 5.93 14.58 -12.52
CA ASP A 68 5.56 15.85 -13.16
C ASP A 68 4.08 15.87 -13.59
N ASN A 69 3.50 14.70 -13.89
CA ASN A 69 2.11 14.54 -14.32
C ASN A 69 1.10 14.35 -13.18
N LEU A 70 1.53 14.24 -11.92
CA LEU A 70 0.61 14.12 -10.77
C LEU A 70 -0.49 15.20 -10.70
N PRO A 71 -0.25 16.47 -11.07
CA PRO A 71 -1.31 17.49 -11.11
C PRO A 71 -2.50 17.11 -11.99
N ALA A 72 -2.29 16.32 -13.06
CA ALA A 72 -3.37 15.85 -13.92
C ALA A 72 -4.27 14.84 -13.20
N ALA A 73 -3.67 13.86 -12.52
CA ALA A 73 -4.41 12.90 -11.67
C ALA A 73 -5.16 13.60 -10.54
N LEU A 74 -4.49 14.55 -9.87
CA LEU A 74 -5.11 15.36 -8.84
C LEU A 74 -6.35 16.08 -9.36
N GLN A 75 -6.27 16.71 -10.54
CA GLN A 75 -7.39 17.43 -11.13
C GLN A 75 -8.57 16.52 -11.48
N LEU A 76 -8.32 15.30 -11.96
CA LEU A 76 -9.38 14.34 -12.32
C LEU A 76 -10.13 13.77 -11.10
N SER A 77 -9.50 13.73 -9.93
CA SER A 77 -10.06 13.03 -8.76
C SER A 77 -10.39 13.93 -7.56
N MET A 78 -9.92 15.18 -7.54
CA MET A 78 -10.10 16.09 -6.40
C MET A 78 -11.58 16.27 -6.02
N ASP A 79 -12.45 16.48 -6.99
CA ASP A 79 -13.87 16.77 -6.72
C ASP A 79 -14.55 15.61 -5.99
N ARG A 80 -14.17 14.36 -6.31
CA ARG A 80 -14.68 13.14 -5.63
C ARG A 80 -14.08 12.95 -4.24
N CYS A 81 -12.84 13.37 -4.03
CA CYS A 81 -12.19 13.27 -2.73
C CYS A 81 -12.61 14.40 -1.76
N LEU A 82 -13.12 15.52 -2.28
CA LEU A 82 -13.36 16.72 -1.48
C LEU A 82 -14.36 16.47 -0.34
N THR A 83 -15.48 15.81 -0.63
CA THR A 83 -16.51 15.49 0.36
C THR A 83 -15.96 14.60 1.46
N HIS A 84 -15.13 13.61 1.11
CA HIS A 84 -14.49 12.71 2.08
C HIS A 84 -13.49 13.44 2.97
N LEU A 85 -12.72 14.37 2.41
CA LEU A 85 -11.78 15.19 3.16
C LEU A 85 -12.46 16.17 4.12
N LEU A 86 -13.64 16.69 3.75
CA LEU A 86 -14.46 17.49 4.66
C LEU A 86 -14.95 16.67 5.84
N SER A 87 -15.41 15.43 5.59
CA SER A 87 -15.79 14.51 6.66
C SER A 87 -14.63 14.19 7.61
N ILE A 88 -13.40 14.08 7.08
CA ILE A 88 -12.19 13.91 7.91
C ILE A 88 -11.93 15.14 8.78
N TYR A 89 -12.05 16.35 8.23
CA TYR A 89 -11.96 17.58 9.02
C TYR A 89 -12.98 17.62 10.15
N GLU A 90 -14.24 17.29 9.87
CA GLU A 90 -15.29 17.24 10.88
C GLU A 90 -14.97 16.25 11.99
N LEU A 91 -14.51 15.04 11.64
CA LEU A 91 -14.05 14.06 12.63
C LEU A 91 -12.86 14.59 13.44
N ASP A 92 -11.89 15.26 12.82
CA ASP A 92 -10.76 15.87 13.54
C ASP A 92 -11.21 16.90 14.57
N THR A 93 -12.25 17.69 14.28
CA THR A 93 -12.79 18.66 15.27
C THR A 93 -13.31 17.95 16.53
N VAL A 94 -13.98 16.80 16.35
CA VAL A 94 -14.49 15.98 17.45
C VAL A 94 -13.33 15.42 18.30
N TYR A 95 -12.25 14.98 17.64
CA TYR A 95 -11.05 14.48 18.31
C TYR A 95 -10.28 15.58 19.05
N ALA A 96 -10.09 16.73 18.41
CA ALA A 96 -9.33 17.85 18.96
C ALA A 96 -9.97 18.36 20.26
N ASP A 97 -11.31 18.43 20.34
CA ASP A 97 -12.03 18.78 21.57
C ASP A 97 -11.74 17.86 22.75
N ARG A 98 -11.30 16.64 22.47
CA ARG A 98 -10.99 15.63 23.49
C ARG A 98 -9.51 15.61 23.85
N GLY A 99 -8.75 16.60 23.39
CA GLY A 99 -7.31 16.69 23.62
C GLY A 99 -6.49 15.69 22.79
N ALA A 100 -7.10 14.99 21.82
CA ALA A 100 -6.36 14.13 20.91
C ALA A 100 -5.60 14.99 19.89
N SER A 101 -4.31 14.73 19.74
CA SER A 101 -3.49 15.37 18.72
C SER A 101 -3.32 14.48 17.50
N LEU A 102 -3.35 15.10 16.30
CA LEU A 102 -2.99 14.43 15.05
C LEU A 102 -1.60 13.79 15.10
N ALA A 103 -0.68 14.29 15.93
CA ALA A 103 0.67 13.74 16.07
C ALA A 103 0.76 12.57 17.09
N GLN A 104 -0.32 12.26 17.81
CA GLN A 104 -0.39 11.18 18.81
C GLN A 104 -0.97 9.89 18.24
N LEU A 105 -0.64 9.55 17.00
CA LEU A 105 -1.05 8.28 16.41
C LEU A 105 -0.27 7.13 17.05
N HIS A 106 -0.93 6.47 18.00
CA HIS A 106 -0.48 5.22 18.57
C HIS A 106 -0.64 4.12 17.52
N LEU A 107 0.26 3.13 17.55
CA LEU A 107 0.10 1.92 16.75
C LEU A 107 -1.24 1.26 17.13
N PRO A 108 -2.06 0.81 16.16
CA PRO A 108 -3.40 0.24 16.43
C PRO A 108 -3.37 -0.99 17.33
N HIS A 109 -2.19 -1.59 17.50
CA HIS A 109 -1.94 -2.84 18.19
C HIS A 109 -2.14 -2.78 19.71
N GLU A 110 -2.11 -1.61 20.35
CA GLU A 110 -2.05 -1.53 21.83
C GLU A 110 -3.26 -0.86 22.52
N SER A 111 -4.31 -0.44 21.80
CA SER A 111 -5.10 0.69 22.30
C SER A 111 -6.62 0.61 22.10
N PRO A 112 -7.41 1.25 23.00
CA PRO A 112 -8.86 1.38 22.89
C PRO A 112 -9.35 1.94 21.55
N TRP A 113 -10.67 1.87 21.36
CA TRP A 113 -11.41 2.37 20.20
C TRP A 113 -10.95 3.71 19.58
N PRO A 114 -10.50 4.74 20.33
CA PRO A 114 -9.95 5.96 19.74
C PRO A 114 -8.77 5.71 18.78
N THR A 115 -7.91 4.73 19.04
CA THR A 115 -6.79 4.40 18.15
C THR A 115 -7.25 3.62 16.93
N HIS A 116 -8.24 2.75 17.09
CA HIS A 116 -8.88 2.06 15.97
C HIS A 116 -9.50 3.03 14.96
N LEU A 117 -10.10 4.12 15.44
CA LEU A 117 -10.65 5.17 14.60
C LEU A 117 -9.59 6.08 14.00
N ALA A 118 -8.55 6.46 14.76
CA ALA A 118 -7.42 7.21 14.23
C ALA A 118 -6.74 6.46 13.07
N TRP A 119 -6.53 5.15 13.21
CA TRP A 119 -5.99 4.31 12.13
C TRP A 119 -6.93 4.21 10.93
N SER A 120 -8.25 4.21 11.14
CA SER A 120 -9.24 4.27 10.06
C SER A 120 -9.22 5.61 9.32
N MET A 121 -9.13 6.73 10.03
CA MET A 121 -9.01 8.06 9.43
C MET A 121 -7.72 8.16 8.61
N ASP A 122 -6.60 7.70 9.17
CA ASP A 122 -5.34 7.60 8.44
C ASP A 122 -5.45 6.72 7.20
N SER A 123 -6.24 5.64 7.26
CA SER A 123 -6.45 4.75 6.11
C SER A 123 -7.26 5.43 5.02
N ALA A 124 -8.26 6.23 5.38
CA ALA A 124 -9.01 7.06 4.45
C ALA A 124 -8.10 8.13 3.80
N VAL A 125 -7.27 8.83 4.59
CA VAL A 125 -6.32 9.81 4.05
C VAL A 125 -5.30 9.15 3.12
N THR A 126 -4.77 7.98 3.49
CA THR A 126 -3.86 7.21 2.64
C THR A 126 -4.54 6.78 1.34
N ALA A 127 -5.77 6.26 1.39
CA ALA A 127 -6.52 5.90 0.19
C ALA A 127 -6.80 7.12 -0.69
N ILE A 128 -7.23 8.25 -0.11
CA ILE A 128 -7.44 9.52 -0.84
C ILE A 128 -6.14 9.95 -1.51
N ARG A 129 -5.01 9.94 -0.80
CA ARG A 129 -3.72 10.28 -1.39
C ARG A 129 -3.41 9.39 -2.60
N LEU A 130 -3.59 8.07 -2.50
CA LEU A 130 -3.38 7.13 -3.59
C LEU A 130 -4.30 7.40 -4.79
N ILE A 131 -5.58 7.73 -4.55
CA ILE A 131 -6.54 8.14 -5.58
C ILE A 131 -6.04 9.42 -6.29
N LEU A 132 -5.65 10.45 -5.52
CA LEU A 132 -5.20 11.73 -6.06
C LEU A 132 -3.92 11.65 -6.90
N VAL A 133 -3.12 10.58 -6.75
CA VAL A 133 -1.92 10.32 -7.56
C VAL A 133 -2.15 9.27 -8.65
N GLY A 134 -3.40 8.83 -8.86
CA GLY A 134 -3.76 7.82 -9.87
C GLY A 134 -3.35 6.38 -9.52
N GLN A 135 -2.92 6.12 -8.28
CA GLN A 135 -2.54 4.79 -7.77
C GLN A 135 -3.77 3.99 -7.32
N VAL A 136 -4.68 3.73 -8.28
CA VAL A 136 -6.01 3.15 -8.00
C VAL A 136 -5.95 1.74 -7.41
N ALA A 137 -5.00 0.90 -7.84
CA ALA A 137 -4.86 -0.45 -7.28
C ALA A 137 -4.42 -0.42 -5.82
N GLY A 138 -3.47 0.46 -5.46
CA GLY A 138 -3.07 0.67 -4.08
C GLY A 138 -4.23 1.17 -3.21
N ALA A 139 -4.99 2.16 -3.71
CA ALA A 139 -6.18 2.66 -3.02
C ALA A 139 -7.22 1.57 -2.80
N ALA A 140 -7.48 0.74 -3.81
CA ALA A 140 -8.43 -0.37 -3.73
C ALA A 140 -8.04 -1.39 -2.65
N ILE A 141 -6.75 -1.73 -2.54
CA ILE A 141 -6.25 -2.66 -1.50
C ILE A 141 -6.50 -2.09 -0.10
N VAL A 142 -6.16 -0.81 0.13
CA VAL A 142 -6.37 -0.15 1.43
C VAL A 142 -7.85 -0.11 1.79
N LEU A 143 -8.70 0.28 0.84
CA LEU A 143 -10.15 0.39 1.06
C LEU A 143 -10.81 -0.98 1.23
N ARG A 144 -10.40 -2.00 0.48
CA ARG A 144 -10.90 -3.37 0.64
C ARG A 144 -10.61 -3.88 2.05
N GLN A 145 -9.42 -3.59 2.56
CA GLN A 145 -9.04 -3.97 3.91
C GLN A 145 -9.89 -3.26 4.96
N GLN A 146 -10.06 -1.94 4.84
CA GLN A 146 -10.93 -1.19 5.77
C GLN A 146 -12.38 -1.65 5.72
N LEU A 147 -12.93 -1.90 4.52
CA LEU A 147 -14.29 -2.38 4.35
C LEU A 147 -14.46 -3.78 4.96
N GLY A 148 -13.45 -4.64 4.79
CA GLY A 148 -13.44 -5.97 5.39
C GLY A 148 -13.46 -5.92 6.92
N ARG A 149 -12.62 -5.07 7.51
CA ARG A 149 -12.60 -4.80 8.95
C ARG A 149 -13.95 -4.29 9.48
N TRP A 150 -14.51 -3.28 8.84
CA TRP A 150 -15.83 -2.75 9.23
C TRP A 150 -16.93 -3.82 9.13
N THR A 151 -16.84 -4.70 8.13
CA THR A 151 -17.75 -5.84 8.00
C THR A 151 -17.67 -6.78 9.19
N VAL A 152 -16.46 -7.14 9.65
CA VAL A 152 -16.26 -8.00 10.84
C VAL A 152 -16.87 -7.34 12.08
N LEU A 153 -16.57 -6.05 12.30
CA LEU A 153 -17.11 -5.28 13.42
C LEU A 153 -18.66 -5.22 13.42
N LEU A 154 -19.26 -4.99 12.25
CA LEU A 154 -20.72 -4.98 12.09
C LEU A 154 -21.33 -6.36 12.34
N ALA A 155 -20.69 -7.41 11.83
CA ALA A 155 -21.11 -8.78 12.04
C ALA A 155 -21.11 -9.14 13.54
N MET A 156 -20.07 -8.73 14.27
CA MET A 156 -19.96 -8.88 15.72
C MET A 156 -21.06 -8.11 16.46
N ALA A 157 -21.32 -6.85 16.09
CA ALA A 157 -22.39 -6.04 16.68
C ALA A 157 -23.80 -6.63 16.44
N ALA A 158 -23.94 -7.38 15.34
CA ALA A 158 -25.15 -8.15 15.02
C ALA A 158 -25.19 -9.55 15.67
N SER A 159 -24.16 -9.95 16.43
CA SER A 159 -23.96 -11.30 16.97
C SER A 159 -24.03 -12.37 15.89
N SER A 160 -23.40 -12.10 14.76
CA SER A 160 -23.41 -12.95 13.57
C SER A 160 -21.99 -13.23 13.10
N GLY A 161 -21.71 -14.47 12.71
CA GLY A 161 -20.46 -14.87 12.06
C GLY A 161 -20.67 -15.18 10.58
N ARG A 162 -19.58 -15.30 9.83
CA ARG A 162 -19.62 -15.87 8.47
C ARG A 162 -19.97 -17.35 8.55
N ARG A 163 -20.90 -17.81 7.72
CA ARG A 163 -21.32 -19.22 7.68
C ARG A 163 -20.31 -20.04 6.87
N PRO A 164 -20.18 -21.35 7.15
CA PRO A 164 -19.39 -22.24 6.31
C PRO A 164 -19.84 -22.15 4.84
N HIS A 165 -18.87 -22.02 3.93
CA HIS A 165 -19.10 -21.92 2.48
C HIS A 165 -19.89 -20.70 1.98
N GLU A 166 -20.22 -19.74 2.84
CA GLU A 166 -20.90 -18.50 2.43
C GLU A 166 -19.96 -17.65 1.54
N PRO A 167 -20.42 -17.21 0.35
CA PRO A 167 -19.71 -16.23 -0.46
C PRO A 167 -19.42 -14.95 0.34
N ILE A 168 -18.31 -14.28 0.05
CA ILE A 168 -17.95 -13.10 0.84
C ILE A 168 -18.95 -11.96 0.64
N GLU A 169 -19.47 -11.82 -0.58
CA GLU A 169 -20.47 -10.82 -0.91
C GLU A 169 -21.77 -11.04 -0.12
N SER A 170 -22.23 -12.30 -0.01
CA SER A 170 -23.39 -12.65 0.83
C SER A 170 -23.16 -12.38 2.31
N PHE A 171 -21.95 -12.66 2.81
CA PHE A 171 -21.59 -12.35 4.19
C PHE A 171 -21.62 -10.83 4.45
N ILE A 172 -21.03 -10.03 3.56
CA ILE A 172 -21.03 -8.57 3.64
C ILE A 172 -22.46 -8.03 3.59
N ALA A 173 -23.26 -8.48 2.63
CA ALA A 173 -24.67 -8.09 2.50
C ALA A 173 -25.48 -8.37 3.78
N ARG A 174 -25.18 -9.46 4.48
CA ARG A 174 -25.82 -9.82 5.75
C ARG A 174 -25.31 -9.03 6.96
N ALA A 175 -24.04 -8.64 6.96
CA ALA A 175 -23.42 -7.88 8.05
C ALA A 175 -23.83 -6.40 8.02
N TRP A 176 -23.95 -5.81 6.83
CA TRP A 176 -24.24 -4.39 6.63
C TRP A 176 -25.74 -4.09 6.68
N THR A 177 -26.32 -4.13 7.88
CA THR A 177 -27.71 -3.74 8.12
C THR A 177 -27.78 -2.46 8.95
N GLN A 178 -28.86 -1.68 8.80
CA GLN A 178 -29.10 -0.49 9.60
C GLN A 178 -29.12 -0.83 11.10
N ARG A 179 -29.65 -2.00 11.46
CA ARG A 179 -29.62 -2.52 12.83
C ARG A 179 -28.20 -2.76 13.34
N ALA A 180 -27.34 -3.40 12.55
CA ALA A 180 -25.94 -3.64 12.93
C ALA A 180 -25.17 -2.33 13.08
N MET A 181 -25.32 -1.40 12.13
CA MET A 181 -24.70 -0.07 12.17
C MET A 181 -25.11 0.73 13.40
N ARG A 182 -26.40 0.73 13.76
CA ARG A 182 -26.86 1.38 15.00
C ARG A 182 -26.31 0.70 16.24
N ARG A 183 -26.14 -0.62 16.24
CA ARG A 183 -25.60 -1.39 17.37
C ARG A 183 -24.09 -1.27 17.53
N LEU A 184 -23.36 -0.99 16.45
CA LEU A 184 -21.91 -0.79 16.49
C LEU A 184 -21.53 0.24 17.57
N SER A 185 -22.33 1.30 17.71
CA SER A 185 -22.18 2.31 18.76
C SER A 185 -22.15 1.76 20.19
N ARG A 186 -22.88 0.68 20.46
CA ARG A 186 -22.97 0.08 21.81
C ARG A 186 -21.82 -0.88 22.10
N TYR A 187 -21.14 -1.36 21.05
CA TYR A 187 -20.03 -2.30 21.13
C TYR A 187 -18.66 -1.61 21.07
N THR A 188 -18.61 -0.29 20.86
CA THR A 188 -17.35 0.45 20.70
C THR A 188 -16.43 0.36 21.92
N ALA A 189 -16.96 0.12 23.12
CA ALA A 189 -16.15 -0.06 24.33
C ALA A 189 -15.46 -1.45 24.40
N ASP A 190 -16.04 -2.48 23.75
CA ASP A 190 -15.61 -3.88 23.89
C ASP A 190 -14.66 -4.35 22.78
N VAL A 191 -14.42 -3.52 21.75
CA VAL A 191 -13.57 -3.87 20.59
C VAL A 191 -12.13 -4.20 20.99
N ALA A 192 -11.61 -3.61 22.07
CA ALA A 192 -10.26 -3.85 22.57
C ALA A 192 -10.05 -5.27 23.14
N VAL A 193 -11.13 -6.03 23.38
CA VAL A 193 -11.07 -7.38 23.97
C VAL A 193 -10.85 -8.47 22.89
N HIS A 194 -11.03 -8.15 21.61
CA HIS A 194 -11.01 -9.14 20.55
C HIS A 194 -9.67 -9.19 19.79
N GLU A 195 -9.03 -10.36 19.80
CA GLU A 195 -7.67 -10.60 19.25
C GLU A 195 -7.57 -10.50 17.71
N LYS A 196 -8.68 -10.62 16.97
CA LYS A 196 -8.69 -10.63 15.49
C LYS A 196 -9.86 -9.81 14.94
N LEU A 197 -9.58 -8.61 14.45
CA LEU A 197 -10.60 -7.66 13.96
C LEU A 197 -10.70 -7.61 12.43
N ASP A 198 -9.73 -8.20 11.73
CA ASP A 198 -9.54 -8.06 10.28
C ASP A 198 -9.54 -9.41 9.52
N ASP A 199 -9.78 -10.54 10.19
CA ASP A 199 -9.64 -11.90 9.61
C ASP A 199 -10.92 -12.38 8.90
N LEU A 200 -11.17 -11.90 7.66
CA LEU A 200 -12.18 -12.48 6.77
C LEU A 200 -11.75 -13.84 6.15
N GLY A 201 -10.62 -14.40 6.63
CA GLY A 201 -9.93 -15.56 6.08
C GLY A 201 -8.96 -15.19 4.95
N ASP A 202 -7.97 -16.07 4.72
CA ASP A 202 -7.10 -16.05 3.53
C ASP A 202 -7.99 -15.99 2.27
N GLU A 203 -8.07 -14.81 1.64
CA GLU A 203 -8.66 -14.58 0.30
C GLU A 203 -10.06 -15.17 0.11
N PRO A 204 -11.09 -14.50 0.65
CA PRO A 204 -12.43 -15.05 0.58
C PRO A 204 -12.95 -14.98 -0.86
N ARG A 205 -13.41 -16.13 -1.37
CA ARG A 205 -13.95 -16.31 -2.73
C ARG A 205 -14.96 -15.20 -3.08
N THR A 206 -14.66 -14.43 -4.11
CA THR A 206 -15.59 -13.47 -4.71
C THR A 206 -16.24 -14.10 -5.93
N THR A 207 -17.57 -14.19 -5.93
CA THR A 207 -18.33 -14.72 -7.06
C THR A 207 -19.16 -13.66 -7.78
N GLY A 208 -19.22 -12.44 -7.23
CA GLY A 208 -20.15 -11.39 -7.67
C GLY A 208 -21.62 -11.73 -7.38
N PHE A 209 -21.89 -12.90 -6.82
CA PHE A 209 -23.23 -13.37 -6.52
C PHE A 209 -23.62 -13.03 -5.08
N ILE A 210 -24.77 -12.38 -4.93
CA ILE A 210 -25.36 -12.08 -3.63
C ILE A 210 -26.63 -12.92 -3.50
N GLU A 211 -26.65 -13.81 -2.52
CA GLU A 211 -27.66 -14.88 -2.43
C GLU A 211 -29.09 -14.39 -2.16
N ARG A 212 -29.27 -13.16 -1.67
CA ARG A 212 -30.56 -12.63 -1.21
C ARG A 212 -30.69 -11.11 -1.40
N ASP A 213 -31.94 -10.64 -1.43
CA ASP A 213 -32.25 -9.23 -1.19
C ASP A 213 -31.65 -8.79 0.15
N HIS A 214 -31.01 -7.63 0.14
CA HIS A 214 -30.24 -7.13 1.26
C HIS A 214 -30.32 -5.61 1.35
N GLU A 215 -30.02 -5.09 2.53
CA GLU A 215 -30.07 -3.66 2.81
C GLU A 215 -28.95 -2.91 2.06
N HIS A 216 -29.29 -1.74 1.54
CA HIS A 216 -28.33 -0.79 0.99
C HIS A 216 -28.10 0.33 1.99
N VAL A 217 -26.88 0.86 2.03
CA VAL A 217 -26.53 1.98 2.89
C VAL A 217 -26.90 3.28 2.17
N GLN A 218 -27.79 4.05 2.79
CA GLN A 218 -28.12 5.39 2.31
C GLN A 218 -27.00 6.35 2.69
N ILE A 219 -26.49 7.10 1.70
CA ILE A 219 -25.38 8.04 1.94
C ILE A 219 -25.91 9.47 1.99
N ASP A 220 -26.64 9.93 0.97
CA ASP A 220 -27.43 11.17 0.99
C ASP A 220 -28.49 11.11 -0.13
N GLY A 221 -29.68 11.73 0.09
CA GLY A 221 -30.78 11.76 -0.88
C GLY A 221 -31.31 10.37 -1.26
N ASP A 222 -31.49 10.14 -2.57
CA ASP A 222 -31.97 8.86 -3.15
C ASP A 222 -30.83 7.87 -3.48
N ARG A 223 -29.56 8.19 -3.14
CA ARG A 223 -28.41 7.35 -3.51
C ARG A 223 -28.14 6.28 -2.45
N ALA A 224 -28.49 5.05 -2.80
CA ALA A 224 -28.21 3.86 -2.02
C ALA A 224 -26.96 3.12 -2.52
N ILE A 225 -26.08 2.70 -1.60
CA ILE A 225 -24.85 1.96 -1.93
C ILE A 225 -24.98 0.53 -1.42
N CYS A 226 -24.66 -0.44 -2.29
CA CYS A 226 -24.53 -1.84 -1.92
C CYS A 226 -23.09 -2.14 -1.45
N PRO A 227 -22.85 -2.42 -0.16
CA PRO A 227 -21.49 -2.70 0.33
C PRO A 227 -20.87 -3.95 -0.29
N ALA A 228 -21.68 -4.96 -0.60
CA ALA A 228 -21.22 -6.19 -1.24
C ALA A 228 -20.75 -5.95 -2.69
N SER A 229 -21.49 -5.16 -3.47
CA SER A 229 -21.07 -4.75 -4.82
C SER A 229 -19.83 -3.87 -4.80
N VAL A 230 -19.72 -2.94 -3.84
CA VAL A 230 -18.50 -2.13 -3.66
C VAL A 230 -17.31 -3.02 -3.35
N TYR A 231 -17.43 -3.96 -2.41
CA TYR A 231 -16.34 -4.89 -2.09
C TYR A 231 -15.92 -5.73 -3.31
N HIS A 232 -16.89 -6.22 -4.09
CA HIS A 232 -16.63 -6.94 -5.32
C HIS A 232 -15.87 -6.08 -6.33
N GLY A 233 -16.33 -4.85 -6.58
CA GLY A 233 -15.67 -3.90 -7.47
C GLY A 233 -14.24 -3.60 -7.03
N LEU A 234 -13.97 -3.44 -5.73
CA LEU A 234 -12.61 -3.28 -5.22
C LEU A 234 -11.73 -4.50 -5.53
N CYS A 235 -12.24 -5.72 -5.42
CA CYS A 235 -11.52 -6.93 -5.81
C CYS A 235 -11.23 -6.96 -7.31
N GLU A 236 -12.18 -6.56 -8.16
CA GLU A 236 -11.97 -6.49 -9.61
C GLU A 236 -10.92 -5.43 -10.00
N LEU A 237 -10.84 -4.31 -9.25
CA LEU A 237 -9.76 -3.33 -9.41
C LEU A 237 -8.39 -3.94 -9.07
N ILE A 238 -8.31 -4.73 -8.00
CA ILE A 238 -7.07 -5.38 -7.54
C ILE A 238 -6.61 -6.47 -8.52
N GLU A 239 -7.54 -7.11 -9.22
CA GLU A 239 -7.26 -8.14 -10.23
C GLU A 239 -7.08 -7.58 -11.65
N ALA A 240 -7.28 -6.27 -11.84
CA ALA A 240 -7.28 -5.56 -13.11
C ALA A 240 -8.26 -6.12 -14.16
N LYS A 241 -9.41 -6.66 -13.72
CA LYS A 241 -10.46 -7.19 -14.62
C LYS A 241 -11.33 -6.08 -15.25
N GLN A 242 -11.69 -5.07 -14.45
CA GLN A 242 -12.49 -3.91 -14.90
C GLN A 242 -11.70 -2.59 -14.93
N ALA A 243 -10.47 -2.59 -14.42
CA ALA A 243 -9.66 -1.39 -14.18
C ALA A 243 -8.48 -1.23 -15.13
N GLU A 244 -8.40 -2.04 -16.20
CA GLU A 244 -7.24 -2.07 -17.09
C GLU A 244 -6.91 -0.67 -17.63
N ALA A 245 -7.95 0.12 -17.95
CA ALA A 245 -7.79 1.50 -18.40
C ALA A 245 -7.19 2.42 -17.33
N ALA A 246 -7.69 2.36 -16.08
CA ALA A 246 -7.24 3.24 -15.00
C ALA A 246 -5.83 2.86 -14.50
N VAL A 247 -5.59 1.56 -14.28
CA VAL A 247 -4.26 1.05 -13.91
C VAL A 247 -3.27 1.22 -15.06
N GLY A 248 -3.72 1.07 -16.31
CA GLY A 248 -2.93 1.30 -17.51
C GLY A 248 -2.55 2.77 -17.71
N TRP A 249 -3.46 3.70 -17.41
CA TRP A 249 -3.17 5.13 -17.44
C TRP A 249 -2.02 5.50 -16.49
N GLU A 250 -2.04 4.92 -15.29
CA GLU A 250 -0.90 4.99 -14.38
C GLU A 250 0.31 4.25 -15.01
N ALA A 251 0.32 2.92 -15.01
CA ALA A 251 1.50 2.13 -15.30
C ALA A 251 2.11 2.39 -16.70
N LEU A 252 1.29 2.39 -17.76
CA LEU A 252 1.73 2.41 -19.15
C LEU A 252 1.96 3.82 -19.70
N HIS A 253 1.06 4.74 -19.34
CA HIS A 253 1.00 6.09 -19.90
C HIS A 253 1.64 7.15 -19.01
N ASN A 254 2.16 6.78 -17.84
CA ASN A 254 2.80 7.73 -16.93
C ASN A 254 1.89 8.90 -16.55
N LEU A 255 0.59 8.63 -16.39
CA LEU A 255 -0.43 9.64 -16.08
C LEU A 255 -0.50 10.77 -17.13
N ASP A 256 -0.25 10.44 -18.40
CA ASP A 256 -0.30 11.39 -19.50
C ASP A 256 -1.65 12.14 -19.53
N PRO A 257 -1.66 13.48 -19.33
CA PRO A 257 -2.89 14.26 -19.33
C PRO A 257 -3.59 14.28 -20.69
N GLU A 258 -2.88 14.00 -21.78
CA GLU A 258 -3.46 13.95 -23.12
C GLU A 258 -4.24 12.65 -23.37
N ARG A 259 -4.12 11.66 -22.47
CA ARG A 259 -4.72 10.33 -22.61
C ARG A 259 -5.40 9.86 -21.32
N PRO A 260 -6.40 10.61 -20.79
CA PRO A 260 -7.13 10.16 -19.62
C PRO A 260 -7.88 8.84 -19.92
N PRO A 261 -8.12 8.00 -18.90
CA PRO A 261 -8.83 6.75 -19.11
C PRO A 261 -10.29 7.02 -19.54
N PRO A 262 -10.83 6.29 -20.53
CA PRO A 262 -12.21 6.48 -21.00
C PRO A 262 -13.24 6.19 -19.90
N ASP A 263 -12.93 5.29 -18.96
CA ASP A 263 -13.75 4.99 -17.77
C ASP A 263 -13.03 5.38 -16.48
N ALA A 264 -12.38 6.56 -16.47
CA ALA A 264 -11.85 7.16 -15.24
C ALA A 264 -12.94 7.29 -14.16
N CYS A 265 -14.20 7.41 -14.61
CA CYS A 265 -15.36 7.57 -13.76
C CYS A 265 -15.64 6.31 -12.92
N GLY A 266 -15.81 5.13 -13.53
CA GLY A 266 -16.24 3.93 -12.80
C GLY A 266 -15.29 3.50 -11.66
N ALA A 267 -13.98 3.46 -11.92
CA ALA A 267 -13.01 3.06 -10.90
C ALA A 267 -12.97 4.03 -9.71
N ALA A 268 -13.01 5.33 -9.97
CA ALA A 268 -12.99 6.32 -8.89
C ALA A 268 -14.37 6.47 -8.19
N ASP A 269 -15.47 6.07 -8.81
CA ASP A 269 -16.78 5.98 -8.14
C ASP A 269 -16.79 4.81 -7.14
N ALA A 270 -16.31 3.62 -7.52
CA ALA A 270 -16.18 2.48 -6.59
C ALA A 270 -15.27 2.80 -5.38
N LEU A 271 -14.16 3.50 -5.61
CA LEU A 271 -13.25 3.94 -4.54
C LEU A 271 -13.91 5.01 -3.65
N SER A 272 -14.64 5.95 -4.24
CA SER A 272 -15.41 6.97 -3.51
C SER A 272 -16.50 6.34 -2.64
N ASP A 273 -17.19 5.31 -3.15
CA ASP A 273 -18.24 4.61 -2.44
C ASP A 273 -17.70 3.81 -1.26
N ALA A 274 -16.55 3.15 -1.44
CA ALA A 274 -15.85 2.50 -0.35
C ALA A 274 -15.39 3.48 0.73
N LEU A 275 -14.88 4.66 0.35
CA LEU A 275 -14.55 5.74 1.29
C LEU A 275 -15.78 6.20 2.06
N ALA A 276 -16.90 6.43 1.37
CA ALA A 276 -18.15 6.87 1.97
C ALA A 276 -18.65 5.87 3.02
N LEU A 277 -18.66 4.57 2.68
CA LEU A 277 -19.03 3.50 3.60
C LEU A 277 -18.13 3.48 4.84
N CYS A 278 -16.81 3.61 4.67
CA CYS A 278 -15.87 3.65 5.78
C CYS A 278 -16.08 4.88 6.68
N ILE A 279 -16.27 6.06 6.09
CA ILE A 279 -16.47 7.32 6.82
C ILE A 279 -17.79 7.32 7.60
N ILE A 280 -18.86 6.75 7.04
CA ILE A 280 -20.12 6.56 7.77
C ILE A 280 -19.89 5.76 9.06
N GLN A 281 -19.15 4.65 8.98
CA GLN A 281 -18.84 3.87 10.17
C GLN A 281 -17.97 4.65 11.17
N MET A 282 -16.98 5.42 10.70
CA MET A 282 -16.18 6.30 11.57
C MET A 282 -17.02 7.35 12.29
N ARG A 283 -18.01 7.96 11.62
CA ARG A 283 -18.94 8.92 12.24
C ARG A 283 -19.82 8.27 13.28
N LEU A 284 -20.44 7.13 12.96
CA LEU A 284 -21.28 6.38 13.91
C LEU A 284 -20.49 5.96 15.15
N ALA A 285 -19.26 5.53 14.93
CA ALA A 285 -18.31 5.18 15.97
C ALA A 285 -17.89 6.37 16.84
N ALA A 286 -17.63 7.54 16.24
CA ALA A 286 -17.28 8.74 16.97
C ALA A 286 -18.46 9.27 17.80
N ALA A 287 -19.67 9.26 17.24
CA ALA A 287 -20.90 9.63 17.94
C ALA A 287 -21.15 8.75 19.17
N ALA A 288 -20.94 7.45 19.03
CA ALA A 288 -21.06 6.49 20.13
C ALA A 288 -20.15 6.81 21.33
N VAL A 289 -18.90 7.17 21.03
CA VAL A 289 -17.94 7.61 22.07
C VAL A 289 -18.42 8.88 22.75
N CYS A 290 -19.09 9.79 22.03
CA CYS A 290 -19.69 10.98 22.63
C CYS A 290 -20.80 10.64 23.61
N GLU A 291 -21.72 9.76 23.24
CA GLU A 291 -22.78 9.32 24.15
C GLU A 291 -22.23 8.63 25.39
N ALA A 292 -21.26 7.72 25.22
CA ALA A 292 -20.64 7.00 26.33
C ALA A 292 -19.91 7.92 27.31
N LEU A 293 -19.41 9.07 26.84
CA LEU A 293 -18.75 10.08 27.66
C LEU A 293 -19.72 11.16 28.21
N GLY A 294 -21.03 11.02 28.00
CA GLY A 294 -22.04 11.92 28.53
C GLY A 294 -22.28 13.19 27.72
N ASP A 295 -21.93 13.19 26.43
CA ASP A 295 -22.13 14.32 25.50
C ASP A 295 -23.10 13.92 24.36
N PRO A 296 -24.41 13.78 24.65
CA PRO A 296 -25.40 13.33 23.67
C PRO A 296 -25.70 14.38 22.60
N ASP A 297 -25.58 15.67 22.91
CA ASP A 297 -25.82 16.75 21.95
C ASP A 297 -24.78 16.72 20.83
N LYS A 298 -23.50 16.53 21.18
CA LYS A 298 -22.43 16.35 20.20
C LYS A 298 -22.55 15.03 19.45
N ALA A 299 -23.04 13.97 20.11
CA ALA A 299 -23.30 12.70 19.44
C ALA A 299 -24.36 12.87 18.34
N GLU A 300 -25.42 13.60 18.62
CA GLU A 300 -26.49 13.88 17.66
C GLU A 300 -26.02 14.83 16.57
N GLU A 301 -25.21 15.85 16.90
CA GLU A 301 -24.51 16.69 15.91
C GLU A 301 -23.74 15.80 14.92
N ILE A 302 -22.89 14.88 15.40
CA ILE A 302 -22.10 14.00 14.53
C ILE A 302 -22.95 13.07 13.65
N ARG A 303 -24.09 12.60 14.16
CA ARG A 303 -25.03 11.75 13.40
C ARG A 303 -25.80 12.53 12.35
N THR A 304 -26.15 13.77 12.65
CA THR A 304 -26.95 14.65 11.81
C THR A 304 -26.10 15.49 10.86
N MET A 305 -24.77 15.47 10.99
CA MET A 305 -23.84 15.96 9.97
C MET A 305 -24.09 15.22 8.64
N SER A 306 -24.99 15.77 7.83
CA SER A 306 -25.19 15.37 6.44
C SER A 306 -23.85 15.45 5.74
N ALA A 307 -23.52 14.47 4.88
CA ALA A 307 -22.44 14.73 3.96
C ALA A 307 -22.88 15.95 3.12
N PRO A 308 -22.02 16.98 2.98
CA PRO A 308 -22.49 18.23 2.43
C PRO A 308 -22.95 18.03 0.99
N GLU A 309 -24.27 18.10 0.78
CA GLU A 309 -24.88 18.35 -0.50
C GLU A 309 -24.37 19.68 -1.04
N GLU A 310 -23.55 19.61 -2.08
CA GLU A 310 -23.68 20.51 -3.20
C GLU A 310 -23.22 19.77 -4.46
N ARG A 311 -24.14 19.67 -5.41
CA ARG A 311 -24.01 18.98 -6.68
C ARG A 311 -22.74 19.44 -7.43
N PHE A 312 -21.68 18.64 -7.41
CA PHE A 312 -20.71 18.59 -8.52
C PHE A 312 -21.26 17.75 -9.71
N ALA A 313 -22.58 17.72 -9.87
CA ALA A 313 -23.21 17.17 -11.05
C ALA A 313 -23.02 18.17 -12.18
N HIS A 314 -21.88 18.13 -12.88
CA HIS A 314 -21.67 18.62 -14.25
C HIS A 314 -20.41 17.94 -14.84
N CYS A 315 -20.36 16.60 -14.81
CA CYS A 315 -19.48 15.85 -15.69
C CYS A 315 -20.21 15.63 -17.04
N ALA A 316 -20.50 16.71 -17.74
CA ALA A 316 -21.04 16.68 -19.11
C ALA A 316 -20.93 18.07 -19.77
N SER A 317 -19.72 18.52 -20.06
CA SER A 317 -19.47 19.30 -21.27
C SER A 317 -17.98 19.36 -21.56
N GLU A 318 -17.65 18.91 -22.77
CA GLU A 318 -16.43 19.21 -23.49
C GLU A 318 -16.10 20.70 -23.35
N THR A 319 -15.15 21.09 -22.50
CA THR A 319 -14.58 22.44 -22.60
C THR A 319 -13.15 22.48 -22.07
N GLN A 320 -12.22 22.36 -23.02
CA GLN A 320 -10.95 23.07 -23.11
C GLN A 320 -10.11 23.17 -21.82
N LEU A 321 -9.09 22.32 -21.78
CA LEU A 321 -7.81 22.45 -21.07
C LEU A 321 -7.16 23.83 -21.33
N LEU A 322 -7.71 24.89 -20.74
CA LEU A 322 -6.94 26.09 -20.47
C LEU A 322 -6.36 25.95 -19.07
N LEU A 323 -5.03 25.77 -19.02
CA LEU A 323 -4.18 25.94 -17.85
C LEU A 323 -4.37 27.36 -17.26
N ARG A 324 -5.51 27.63 -16.62
CA ARG A 324 -5.58 28.65 -15.58
C ARG A 324 -4.69 28.18 -14.45
N LYS A 325 -3.94 29.10 -13.82
CA LYS A 325 -3.14 28.84 -12.61
C LYS A 325 -4.04 28.22 -11.54
N SER A 326 -4.09 26.89 -11.53
CA SER A 326 -5.11 26.13 -10.83
C SER A 326 -4.75 26.00 -9.36
N PRO A 327 -5.73 26.04 -8.44
CA PRO A 327 -5.52 25.69 -7.02
C PRO A 327 -4.94 24.28 -6.81
N VAL A 328 -4.89 23.44 -7.86
CA VAL A 328 -4.26 22.11 -7.95
C VAL A 328 -2.75 22.13 -7.64
N ALA A 329 -2.01 23.19 -8.01
CA ALA A 329 -0.56 23.24 -7.79
C ALA A 329 -0.16 23.30 -6.30
N ARG A 330 -1.09 23.63 -5.39
CA ARG A 330 -0.83 23.84 -3.97
C ARG A 330 -0.86 22.57 -3.13
N LEU A 331 -1.38 21.46 -3.63
CA LEU A 331 -1.43 20.19 -2.90
C LEU A 331 -0.33 19.21 -3.33
N THR A 332 0.28 19.41 -4.50
CA THR A 332 1.32 18.55 -5.05
C THR A 332 2.44 18.20 -4.04
N PRO A 333 2.91 19.14 -3.19
CA PRO A 333 3.90 18.81 -2.16
C PRO A 333 3.50 17.68 -1.21
N ALA A 334 2.21 17.55 -0.87
CA ALA A 334 1.70 16.56 0.08
C ALA A 334 1.33 15.21 -0.57
N LEU A 335 1.37 15.11 -1.91
CA LEU A 335 1.01 13.92 -2.68
C LEU A 335 2.15 12.89 -2.75
N VAL A 336 3.40 13.36 -2.85
CA VAL A 336 4.59 12.50 -2.88
C VAL A 336 4.98 12.06 -1.46
N PRO A 337 5.83 11.02 -1.32
CA PRO A 337 6.36 10.67 -0.01
C PRO A 337 7.09 11.83 0.65
N LEU A 338 6.59 12.26 1.80
CA LEU A 338 7.23 13.27 2.63
C LEU A 338 8.26 12.55 3.49
N VAL A 339 9.46 12.40 2.97
CA VAL A 339 10.62 11.82 3.66
C VAL A 339 11.84 12.61 3.23
N ARG A 340 12.84 12.80 4.10
CA ARG A 340 14.10 13.49 3.77
C ARG A 340 14.94 12.73 2.74
N THR A 341 14.47 12.78 1.50
CA THR A 341 14.98 12.10 0.32
C THR A 341 15.21 13.12 -0.77
N GLU A 342 15.85 12.72 -1.87
CA GLU A 342 15.95 13.58 -3.04
C GLU A 342 14.59 13.84 -3.72
N LEU A 343 13.56 13.04 -3.42
CA LEU A 343 12.21 13.13 -3.99
C LEU A 343 11.35 14.20 -3.28
N ALA A 344 11.55 14.41 -1.97
CA ALA A 344 10.91 15.50 -1.25
C ALA A 344 11.88 16.69 -1.16
N GLU A 345 11.64 17.73 -1.95
CA GLU A 345 12.38 18.98 -1.78
C GLU A 345 12.11 19.55 -0.38
N SER A 346 13.12 20.08 0.31
CA SER A 346 12.95 20.67 1.65
C SER A 346 11.83 21.73 1.68
N LEU A 347 11.64 22.43 0.57
CA LEU A 347 10.54 23.38 0.35
C LEU A 347 9.15 22.73 0.45
N ASN A 348 8.98 21.48 0.00
CA ASN A 348 7.72 20.76 0.10
C ASN A 348 7.39 20.43 1.56
N ILE A 349 8.40 20.04 2.33
CA ILE A 349 8.27 19.74 3.76
C ILE A 349 7.91 21.00 4.54
N ASP A 350 8.64 22.11 4.31
CA ASP A 350 8.37 23.39 4.97
C ASP A 350 6.97 23.93 4.64
N TYR A 351 6.55 23.75 3.39
CA TYR A 351 5.20 24.12 2.95
C TYR A 351 4.12 23.27 3.66
N ALA A 352 4.28 21.96 3.73
CA ALA A 352 3.37 21.08 4.46
C ALA A 352 3.34 21.38 5.97
N ALA A 353 4.50 21.72 6.56
CA ALA A 353 4.61 22.15 7.95
C ALA A 353 3.77 23.40 8.24
N LYS A 354 3.84 24.39 7.34
CA LYS A 354 3.02 25.60 7.44
C LYS A 354 1.52 25.27 7.41
N LEU A 355 1.08 24.44 6.46
CA LEU A 355 -0.34 24.04 6.37
C LEU A 355 -0.80 23.26 7.60
N TYR A 356 0.06 22.43 8.18
CA TYR A 356 -0.19 21.75 9.45
C TYR A 356 -0.41 22.74 10.60
N THR A 357 0.45 23.77 10.74
CA THR A 357 0.26 24.83 11.74
C THR A 357 -1.04 25.62 11.50
N ASP A 358 -1.31 26.01 10.25
CA ASP A 358 -2.53 26.73 9.88
C ASP A 358 -3.78 25.88 10.23
N TYR A 359 -3.74 24.58 9.97
CA TYR A 359 -4.82 23.66 10.31
C TYR A 359 -5.07 23.55 11.81
N HIS A 360 -4.02 23.39 12.62
CA HIS A 360 -4.17 23.34 14.08
C HIS A 360 -4.71 24.66 14.66
N ASN A 361 -4.33 25.80 14.08
CA ASN A 361 -4.91 27.09 14.45
C ASN A 361 -6.41 27.15 14.13
N VAL A 362 -6.84 26.57 13.00
CA VAL A 362 -8.27 26.47 12.64
C VAL A 362 -9.04 25.59 13.62
N LEU A 363 -8.49 24.43 13.99
CA LEU A 363 -9.11 23.54 14.97
C LEU A 363 -9.24 24.20 16.36
N ALA A 364 -8.25 25.01 16.76
CA ALA A 364 -8.25 25.71 18.04
C ALA A 364 -9.15 26.97 18.05
N ALA A 365 -9.16 27.75 16.97
CA ALA A 365 -9.87 29.03 16.87
C ALA A 365 -11.23 28.89 16.17
N ARG A 366 -12.10 28.00 16.67
CA ARG A 366 -13.39 27.62 16.08
C ARG A 366 -14.27 28.79 15.62
N SER A 367 -14.19 29.93 16.30
CA SER A 367 -14.89 31.18 15.98
C SER A 367 -14.39 31.90 14.72
N HIS A 368 -13.30 31.44 14.09
CA HIS A 368 -12.71 32.03 12.87
C HIS A 368 -12.74 31.10 11.65
N THR A 369 -13.40 29.94 11.77
CA THR A 369 -13.63 28.99 10.65
C THR A 369 -14.37 29.62 9.47
N GLN A 370 -15.18 30.67 9.72
CA GLN A 370 -15.86 31.47 8.68
C GLN A 370 -14.91 32.10 7.64
N ARG A 371 -13.59 32.18 7.92
CA ARG A 371 -12.59 32.74 6.99
C ARG A 371 -12.13 31.75 5.92
N TYR A 372 -12.42 30.46 6.06
CA TYR A 372 -11.97 29.43 5.14
C TYR A 372 -13.14 28.86 4.36
N THR A 373 -12.95 28.71 3.06
CA THR A 373 -13.88 27.94 2.24
C THR A 373 -13.80 26.45 2.61
N ARG A 374 -14.88 25.69 2.38
CA ARG A 374 -14.88 24.23 2.53
C ARG A 374 -13.70 23.57 1.80
N GLN A 375 -13.42 24.03 0.58
CA GLN A 375 -12.32 23.50 -0.20
C GLN A 375 -10.95 23.75 0.45
N GLU A 376 -10.75 24.90 1.10
CA GLU A 376 -9.53 25.20 1.84
C GLU A 376 -9.40 24.36 3.11
N LEU A 377 -10.49 24.13 3.84
CA LEU A 377 -10.49 23.26 5.02
C LEU A 377 -10.10 21.82 4.65
N ALA A 378 -10.70 21.26 3.61
CA ALA A 378 -10.36 19.93 3.10
C ALA A 378 -8.87 19.81 2.72
N LYS A 379 -8.31 20.86 2.09
CA LYS A 379 -6.89 20.92 1.71
C LYS A 379 -5.97 21.00 2.91
N LEU A 380 -6.33 21.82 3.91
CA LEU A 380 -5.58 21.94 5.15
C LEU A 380 -5.58 20.63 5.92
N ALA A 381 -6.75 19.99 6.06
CA ALA A 381 -6.87 18.69 6.71
C ALA A 381 -5.98 17.65 6.01
N PHE A 382 -6.09 17.51 4.69
CA PHE A 382 -5.24 16.59 3.93
C PHE A 382 -3.76 16.86 4.17
N ALA A 383 -3.29 18.10 4.00
CA ALA A 383 -1.88 18.44 4.17
C ALA A 383 -1.40 18.22 5.61
N ALA A 384 -2.23 18.51 6.62
CA ALA A 384 -1.90 18.32 8.03
C ALA A 384 -1.73 16.83 8.39
N HIS A 385 -2.64 15.97 7.94
CA HIS A 385 -2.51 14.51 8.12
C HIS A 385 -1.26 13.97 7.43
N ARG A 386 -0.96 14.44 6.22
CA ARG A 386 0.27 14.07 5.48
C ARG A 386 1.53 14.51 6.22
N TYR A 387 1.54 15.72 6.78
CA TYR A 387 2.67 16.21 7.57
C TYR A 387 2.81 15.46 8.90
N SER A 388 1.70 15.13 9.56
CA SER A 388 1.72 14.31 10.77
C SER A 388 2.38 12.96 10.52
N ARG A 389 2.02 12.30 9.41
CA ARG A 389 2.68 11.06 8.97
C ARG A 389 4.19 11.23 8.80
N PHE A 390 4.64 12.33 8.18
CA PHE A 390 6.06 12.64 8.07
C PHE A 390 6.75 12.77 9.44
N LEU A 391 6.11 13.41 10.42
CA LEU A 391 6.69 13.55 11.77
C LEU A 391 6.91 12.17 12.42
N LEU A 392 5.96 11.24 12.25
CA LEU A 392 6.10 9.86 12.72
C LEU A 392 7.28 9.16 12.03
N THR A 393 7.37 9.29 10.70
CA THR A 393 8.46 8.73 9.90
C THR A 393 9.83 9.30 10.28
N GLU A 394 9.94 10.60 10.55
CA GLU A 394 11.20 11.22 10.98
C GLU A 394 11.59 10.81 12.40
N ALA A 395 10.62 10.71 13.32
CA ALA A 395 10.87 10.21 14.67
C ALA A 395 11.38 8.76 14.61
N ALA A 396 10.76 7.95 13.76
CA ALA A 396 11.21 6.60 13.44
C ALA A 396 12.66 6.59 12.94
N HIS A 397 12.98 7.32 11.88
CA HIS A 397 14.34 7.37 11.33
C HIS A 397 15.38 7.89 12.33
N ALA A 398 15.02 8.87 13.16
CA ALA A 398 15.91 9.39 14.19
C ALA A 398 16.23 8.32 15.26
N GLN A 399 15.27 7.45 15.59
CA GLN A 399 15.52 6.29 16.45
C GLN A 399 16.44 5.29 15.77
N ASP A 400 16.26 5.02 14.47
CA ASP A 400 17.15 4.12 13.72
C ASP A 400 18.59 4.62 13.74
N LEU A 401 18.81 5.91 13.50
CA LEU A 401 20.15 6.49 13.51
C LEU A 401 20.84 6.36 14.87
N LYS A 402 20.08 6.43 15.98
CA LYS A 402 20.63 6.22 17.34
C LYS A 402 21.01 4.76 17.59
N LEU A 403 20.32 3.82 16.95
CA LEU A 403 20.52 2.37 17.10
C LEU A 403 21.49 1.80 16.04
N SER A 404 21.74 2.57 14.98
CA SER A 404 22.45 2.23 13.74
C SER A 404 23.97 2.09 13.88
N ASP A 405 24.56 2.27 15.06
CA ASP A 405 26.01 2.23 15.19
C ASP A 405 26.63 0.85 14.82
N LYS A 406 25.82 -0.20 14.58
CA LYS A 406 26.33 -1.47 14.02
C LYS A 406 25.54 -2.16 12.88
N HIS A 407 24.22 -1.98 12.66
CA HIS A 407 23.47 -2.98 11.84
C HIS A 407 22.40 -2.51 10.83
N LEU A 408 21.96 -1.25 10.78
CA LEU A 408 20.86 -0.83 9.87
C LEU A 408 21.27 0.21 8.82
N HIS A 409 21.67 -0.26 7.64
CA HIS A 409 21.87 0.59 6.46
C HIS A 409 20.53 0.90 5.74
N ILE A 410 19.59 1.58 6.42
CA ILE A 410 18.31 1.99 5.81
C ILE A 410 18.52 3.10 4.76
N ALA A 411 19.58 3.91 4.91
CA ALA A 411 19.90 5.04 4.02
C ALA A 411 19.95 4.69 2.51
N GLN A 412 20.26 3.45 2.15
CA GLN A 412 20.33 2.98 0.75
C GLN A 412 18.96 2.92 0.05
N HIS A 413 17.85 2.97 0.80
CA HIS A 413 16.48 2.82 0.29
C HIS A 413 15.83 4.17 -0.04
N PHE A 414 16.51 5.26 0.30
CA PHE A 414 16.15 6.64 0.02
C PHE A 414 16.87 7.19 -1.22
N ASP A 415 17.67 6.35 -1.88
CA ASP A 415 18.46 6.75 -3.03
C ASP A 415 17.59 6.88 -4.29
N HIS A 416 17.89 7.89 -5.10
CA HIS A 416 17.27 8.12 -6.40
C HIS A 416 17.43 6.95 -7.38
N MET A 417 18.43 6.08 -7.16
CA MET A 417 18.67 4.84 -7.90
C MET A 417 17.95 3.62 -7.29
N SER A 418 16.83 3.86 -6.61
CA SER A 418 16.04 2.86 -5.90
C SER A 418 15.69 1.66 -6.79
N PRO A 419 16.11 0.42 -6.44
CA PRO A 419 15.80 -0.77 -7.21
C PRO A 419 14.29 -1.05 -7.28
N TYR A 420 13.51 -0.54 -6.33
CA TYR A 420 12.05 -0.64 -6.29
C TYR A 420 11.40 0.17 -7.42
N VAL A 421 11.84 1.42 -7.61
CA VAL A 421 11.37 2.29 -8.70
C VAL A 421 11.77 1.71 -10.05
N VAL A 422 13.03 1.28 -10.18
CA VAL A 422 13.55 0.71 -11.42
C VAL A 422 12.79 -0.57 -11.79
N THR A 423 12.50 -1.43 -10.83
CA THR A 423 11.70 -2.65 -11.04
C THR A 423 10.26 -2.33 -11.43
N ALA A 424 9.61 -1.38 -10.74
CA ALA A 424 8.24 -0.98 -11.06
C ALA A 424 8.12 -0.39 -12.48
N GLU A 425 9.05 0.50 -12.88
CA GLU A 425 9.05 1.07 -14.24
C GLU A 425 9.40 0.03 -15.31
N PHE A 426 10.23 -0.96 -15.00
CA PHE A 426 10.53 -2.06 -15.91
C PHE A 426 9.32 -3.00 -16.09
N ALA A 427 8.58 -3.29 -15.01
CA ALA A 427 7.32 -4.04 -15.09
C ALA A 427 6.27 -3.31 -15.95
N ALA A 428 6.19 -1.97 -15.88
CA ALA A 428 5.33 -1.19 -16.76
C ALA A 428 5.72 -1.32 -18.25
N LEU A 429 7.01 -1.35 -18.56
CA LEU A 429 7.45 -1.60 -19.94
C LEU A 429 7.13 -3.02 -20.39
N CYS A 430 7.34 -4.02 -19.53
CA CYS A 430 6.94 -5.39 -19.79
C CYS A 430 5.45 -5.47 -20.11
N ALA A 431 4.59 -4.81 -19.34
CA ALA A 431 3.17 -4.74 -19.63
C ALA A 431 2.86 -4.07 -20.98
N ARG A 432 3.56 -2.97 -21.28
CA ARG A 432 3.37 -2.23 -22.54
C ARG A 432 3.77 -3.05 -23.76
N TRP A 433 4.85 -3.81 -23.68
CA TRP A 433 5.31 -4.67 -24.78
C TRP A 433 4.44 -5.92 -24.96
N ASN A 434 3.56 -6.22 -24.00
CA ASN A 434 2.66 -7.37 -24.03
C ASN A 434 1.18 -6.96 -24.11
N GLN A 435 0.85 -5.73 -24.51
CA GLN A 435 -0.54 -5.29 -24.70
C GLN A 435 -1.42 -6.24 -25.54
N PRO A 436 -0.91 -6.90 -26.60
CA PRO A 436 -1.71 -7.90 -27.34
C PRO A 436 -2.08 -9.16 -26.52
N ARG A 437 -1.48 -9.36 -25.34
CA ARG A 437 -1.73 -10.47 -24.41
C ARG A 437 -2.20 -9.87 -23.09
N SER A 438 -3.49 -9.53 -23.03
CA SER A 438 -4.08 -8.71 -21.97
C SER A 438 -3.83 -9.26 -20.56
N GLU A 439 -3.85 -10.58 -20.36
CA GLU A 439 -3.65 -11.20 -19.04
C GLU A 439 -2.22 -11.02 -18.51
N ILE A 440 -1.24 -11.13 -19.42
CA ILE A 440 0.18 -10.91 -19.12
C ILE A 440 0.43 -9.43 -18.88
N ALA A 441 -0.14 -8.57 -19.73
CA ALA A 441 -0.06 -7.13 -19.56
C ALA A 441 -0.65 -6.71 -18.20
N ALA A 442 -1.84 -7.21 -17.84
CA ALA A 442 -2.51 -6.94 -16.58
C ALA A 442 -1.65 -7.33 -15.36
N ALA A 443 -1.08 -8.54 -15.36
CA ALA A 443 -0.19 -8.98 -14.28
C ALA A 443 1.02 -8.05 -14.14
N ALA A 444 1.68 -7.69 -15.24
CA ALA A 444 2.84 -6.80 -15.22
C ALA A 444 2.48 -5.34 -14.85
N MET A 445 1.29 -4.85 -15.26
CA MET A 445 0.76 -3.54 -14.84
C MET A 445 0.54 -3.49 -13.34
N LEU A 446 -0.10 -4.53 -12.78
CA LEU A 446 -0.34 -4.60 -11.35
C LEU A 446 0.96 -4.73 -10.56
N ILE A 447 1.97 -5.48 -11.03
CA ILE A 447 3.31 -5.48 -10.43
C ILE A 447 3.86 -4.05 -10.38
N SER A 448 3.76 -3.28 -11.46
CA SER A 448 4.22 -1.88 -11.50
C SER A 448 3.49 -0.98 -10.51
N SER A 449 2.15 -0.97 -10.55
CA SER A 449 1.30 -0.10 -9.74
C SER A 449 1.41 -0.42 -8.26
N THR A 450 1.33 -1.71 -7.90
CA THR A 450 1.38 -2.14 -6.49
C THR A 450 2.78 -2.00 -5.90
N LEU A 451 3.86 -2.34 -6.63
CA LEU A 451 5.22 -2.15 -6.11
C LEU A 451 5.52 -0.68 -5.84
N ARG A 452 5.07 0.23 -6.74
CA ARG A 452 5.22 1.68 -6.56
C ARG A 452 4.45 2.17 -5.34
N SER A 453 3.17 1.83 -5.24
CA SER A 453 2.30 2.24 -4.14
C SER A 453 2.80 1.70 -2.81
N GLY A 454 3.17 0.42 -2.76
CA GLY A 454 3.72 -0.25 -1.58
C GLY A 454 5.05 0.36 -1.15
N TYR A 455 5.95 0.65 -2.09
CA TYR A 455 7.21 1.34 -1.78
C TYR A 455 6.97 2.75 -1.21
N TRP A 456 6.03 3.52 -1.76
CA TRP A 456 5.71 4.86 -1.26
C TRP A 456 5.17 4.85 0.17
N LEU A 457 4.30 3.89 0.51
CA LEU A 457 3.82 3.71 1.88
C LEU A 457 4.92 3.17 2.80
N TRP A 458 5.78 2.29 2.29
CA TRP A 458 6.91 1.76 3.06
C TRP A 458 7.85 2.89 3.51
N LEU A 459 8.17 3.82 2.61
CA LEU A 459 8.97 5.02 2.92
C LEU A 459 8.38 5.83 4.07
N GLU A 460 7.06 5.82 4.25
CA GLU A 460 6.33 6.60 5.24
C GLU A 460 6.09 5.83 6.55
N GLU A 461 6.79 4.71 6.76
CA GLU A 461 6.58 3.86 7.93
C GLU A 461 5.11 3.42 8.09
N ASP A 462 4.46 3.10 6.95
CA ASP A 462 3.08 2.63 6.91
C ASP A 462 3.01 1.13 6.62
N ASP A 463 2.36 0.36 7.49
CA ASP A 463 2.26 -1.10 7.38
C ASP A 463 1.28 -1.59 6.31
N ARG A 464 0.36 -0.72 5.88
CA ARG A 464 -0.51 -0.98 4.72
C ARG A 464 0.29 -1.25 3.45
N ALA A 465 1.55 -0.80 3.40
CA ALA A 465 2.52 -1.16 2.37
C ALA A 465 2.62 -2.68 2.16
N MET A 466 2.61 -3.48 3.24
CA MET A 466 2.79 -4.93 3.15
C MET A 466 1.61 -5.62 2.46
N GLY A 467 0.38 -5.15 2.71
CA GLY A 467 -0.80 -5.63 2.00
C GLY A 467 -0.74 -5.34 0.49
N ILE A 468 -0.19 -4.18 0.11
CA ILE A 468 0.01 -3.84 -1.30
C ILE A 468 1.13 -4.71 -1.93
N LEU A 469 2.25 -4.89 -1.24
CA LEU A 469 3.36 -5.73 -1.70
C LEU A 469 2.97 -7.22 -1.83
N ARG A 470 2.02 -7.68 -1.00
CA ARG A 470 1.41 -9.01 -1.15
C ARG A 470 0.78 -9.20 -2.53
N CYS A 471 0.07 -8.19 -3.03
CA CYS A 471 -0.46 -8.22 -4.39
C CYS A 471 0.67 -8.29 -5.43
N THR A 472 1.77 -7.54 -5.26
CA THR A 472 2.95 -7.65 -6.13
C THR A 472 3.50 -9.07 -6.18
N LEU A 473 3.60 -9.76 -5.03
CA LEU A 473 4.03 -11.15 -4.95
C LEU A 473 3.11 -12.08 -5.74
N HIS A 474 1.79 -11.93 -5.58
CA HIS A 474 0.79 -12.75 -6.29
C HIS A 474 0.83 -12.53 -7.80
N GLN A 475 0.95 -11.27 -8.25
CA GLN A 475 1.00 -10.97 -9.68
C GLN A 475 2.33 -11.40 -10.30
N ALA A 476 3.44 -11.39 -9.54
CA ALA A 476 4.70 -12.01 -9.97
C ALA A 476 4.57 -13.54 -10.12
N ALA A 477 3.81 -14.20 -9.24
CA ALA A 477 3.49 -15.62 -9.38
C ALA A 477 2.62 -15.88 -10.63
N ARG A 478 1.59 -15.07 -10.87
CA ARG A 478 0.74 -15.12 -12.08
C ARG A 478 1.56 -14.96 -13.35
N LEU A 479 2.41 -13.92 -13.43
CA LEU A 479 3.31 -13.68 -14.56
C LEU A 479 4.26 -14.87 -14.80
N ARG A 480 4.80 -15.44 -13.72
CA ARG A 480 5.64 -16.64 -13.79
C ARG A 480 4.87 -17.84 -14.33
N THR A 481 3.64 -18.08 -13.89
CA THR A 481 2.81 -19.20 -14.39
C THR A 481 2.57 -19.07 -15.88
N TRP A 482 2.22 -17.88 -16.37
CA TRP A 482 2.14 -17.59 -17.81
C TRP A 482 3.44 -17.86 -18.57
N HIS A 483 4.59 -17.58 -17.95
CA HIS A 483 5.90 -17.84 -18.55
C HIS A 483 6.25 -19.34 -18.63
N ILE A 484 5.99 -20.11 -17.57
CA ILE A 484 6.44 -21.51 -17.46
C ILE A 484 5.42 -22.52 -17.97
N ASN A 485 4.12 -22.21 -17.87
CA ASN A 485 3.02 -23.12 -18.20
C ASN A 485 1.75 -22.32 -18.56
N ALA A 486 1.69 -21.87 -19.81
CA ALA A 486 0.59 -21.05 -20.32
C ALA A 486 -0.77 -21.78 -20.33
N ASP A 487 -0.79 -23.10 -20.45
CA ASP A 487 -2.06 -23.86 -20.45
C ASP A 487 -2.69 -23.89 -19.05
N VAL A 488 -1.89 -24.14 -18.01
CA VAL A 488 -2.36 -24.02 -16.61
C VAL A 488 -2.77 -22.58 -16.31
N ALA A 489 -2.00 -21.59 -16.77
CA ALA A 489 -2.37 -20.20 -16.60
C ALA A 489 -3.75 -19.90 -17.22
N ARG A 490 -3.99 -20.35 -18.46
CA ARG A 490 -5.27 -20.18 -19.15
C ARG A 490 -6.43 -20.83 -18.39
N THR A 491 -6.22 -22.01 -17.81
CA THR A 491 -7.24 -22.64 -16.94
C THR A 491 -7.52 -21.82 -15.68
N LEU A 492 -6.48 -21.27 -15.04
CA LEU A 492 -6.65 -20.46 -13.84
C LEU A 492 -7.37 -19.13 -14.12
N GLU A 493 -7.17 -18.52 -15.29
CA GLU A 493 -7.91 -17.30 -15.67
C GLU A 493 -9.41 -17.56 -15.90
N THR A 494 -9.79 -18.73 -16.43
CA THR A 494 -11.19 -19.03 -16.75
C THR A 494 -12.00 -19.44 -15.52
N VAL A 495 -11.35 -19.92 -14.47
CA VAL A 495 -12.02 -20.31 -13.22
C VAL A 495 -12.24 -19.07 -12.35
N SER A 496 -13.50 -18.67 -12.20
CA SER A 496 -13.90 -17.52 -11.38
C SER A 496 -13.54 -17.65 -9.89
N LEU A 497 -13.27 -18.86 -9.43
CA LEU A 497 -12.90 -19.19 -8.05
C LEU A 497 -11.39 -19.24 -7.80
N THR A 498 -10.56 -18.93 -8.80
CA THR A 498 -9.10 -18.93 -8.66
C THR A 498 -8.66 -17.93 -7.61
N THR A 499 -7.90 -18.41 -6.62
CA THR A 499 -7.31 -17.58 -5.58
C THR A 499 -5.86 -17.22 -5.91
N PRO A 500 -5.34 -16.10 -5.37
CA PRO A 500 -3.91 -15.81 -5.43
C PRO A 500 -3.00 -16.96 -4.96
N ARG A 501 -3.45 -17.75 -3.98
CA ARG A 501 -2.75 -18.97 -3.55
C ARG A 501 -2.63 -20.04 -4.64
N ASP A 502 -3.63 -20.19 -5.50
CA ASP A 502 -3.59 -21.12 -6.63
C ASP A 502 -2.50 -20.72 -7.63
N TRP A 503 -2.38 -19.43 -7.91
CA TRP A 503 -1.29 -18.88 -8.73
C TRP A 503 0.09 -19.15 -8.11
N MET A 504 0.24 -18.96 -6.80
CA MET A 504 1.49 -19.30 -6.10
C MET A 504 1.84 -20.79 -6.20
N ASN A 505 0.86 -21.68 -6.05
CA ASN A 505 1.09 -23.11 -6.16
C ASN A 505 1.49 -23.49 -7.61
N ALA A 506 0.76 -22.98 -8.61
CA ALA A 506 1.06 -23.22 -10.03
C ALA A 506 2.44 -22.67 -10.45
N ALA A 507 2.87 -21.54 -9.87
CA ALA A 507 4.19 -20.95 -10.08
C ALA A 507 5.34 -21.77 -9.44
N GLY A 508 5.02 -22.78 -8.63
CA GLY A 508 5.98 -23.58 -7.87
C GLY A 508 6.54 -22.84 -6.65
N TRP A 509 5.77 -21.93 -6.06
CA TRP A 509 6.19 -20.98 -5.01
C TRP A 509 5.71 -21.36 -3.61
N SER A 510 5.44 -22.65 -3.36
CA SER A 510 5.07 -23.15 -2.03
C SER A 510 6.08 -22.79 -0.92
N LYS A 511 7.37 -22.64 -1.27
CA LYS A 511 8.43 -22.18 -0.35
C LYS A 511 8.30 -20.72 0.12
N PHE A 512 7.46 -19.91 -0.54
CA PHE A 512 7.23 -18.52 -0.18
C PHE A 512 5.92 -18.30 0.61
N ARG A 513 5.26 -19.38 1.06
CA ARG A 513 4.06 -19.28 1.90
C ARG A 513 4.28 -18.48 3.18
N SER A 514 5.45 -18.63 3.81
CA SER A 514 5.82 -17.84 5.00
C SER A 514 5.92 -16.34 4.68
N LEU A 515 6.48 -15.99 3.52
CA LEU A 515 6.53 -14.59 3.07
C LEU A 515 5.12 -14.04 2.81
N ASP A 516 4.26 -14.81 2.14
CA ASP A 516 2.87 -14.43 1.91
C ASP A 516 2.11 -14.21 3.22
N ARG A 517 2.29 -15.11 4.20
CA ARG A 517 1.68 -14.98 5.51
C ARG A 517 2.20 -13.77 6.27
N ALA A 518 3.51 -13.53 6.27
CA ALA A 518 4.07 -12.37 6.96
C ALA A 518 3.59 -11.03 6.36
N LEU A 519 3.46 -10.95 5.03
CA LEU A 519 2.89 -9.77 4.36
C LEU A 519 1.42 -9.58 4.74
N PHE A 520 0.66 -10.67 4.85
CA PHE A 520 -0.71 -10.64 5.34
C PHE A 520 -0.76 -10.12 6.78
N GLU A 521 0.00 -10.72 7.69
CA GLU A 521 0.01 -10.33 9.11
C GLU A 521 0.37 -8.85 9.28
N PHE A 522 1.47 -8.37 8.70
CA PHE A 522 1.83 -6.95 8.79
C PHE A 522 0.73 -6.01 8.30
N ALA A 523 -0.03 -6.40 7.29
CA ALA A 523 -1.08 -5.52 6.77
C ALA A 523 -2.18 -5.29 7.81
N HIS A 524 -2.44 -6.24 8.72
CA HIS A 524 -3.57 -6.22 9.65
C HIS A 524 -3.28 -5.41 10.90
N ALA A 525 -4.31 -4.79 11.46
CA ALA A 525 -4.22 -3.99 12.68
C ALA A 525 -4.38 -4.83 13.98
N ASN A 526 -4.20 -6.16 13.94
CA ASN A 526 -4.34 -6.99 15.14
C ASN A 526 -3.15 -6.81 16.08
N ARG A 527 -3.36 -6.98 17.38
CA ARG A 527 -2.38 -6.70 18.45
C ARG A 527 -0.99 -7.30 18.22
N ASP A 528 -0.89 -8.57 17.86
CA ASP A 528 0.40 -9.27 17.75
C ASP A 528 0.88 -9.44 16.30
N SER A 529 0.08 -9.02 15.31
CA SER A 529 0.34 -9.30 13.89
C SER A 529 1.70 -8.78 13.40
N GLY A 530 2.19 -7.65 13.92
CA GLY A 530 3.52 -7.13 13.58
C GLY A 530 4.66 -8.03 14.09
N ALA A 531 4.56 -8.47 15.35
CA ALA A 531 5.55 -9.34 15.97
C ALA A 531 5.56 -10.73 15.31
N ASP A 532 4.37 -11.30 15.05
CA ASP A 532 4.20 -12.58 14.35
C ASP A 532 4.83 -12.51 12.94
N ALA A 533 4.59 -11.42 12.21
CA ALA A 533 5.17 -11.22 10.89
C ALA A 533 6.70 -11.10 10.92
N ALA A 534 7.25 -10.41 11.93
CA ALA A 534 8.68 -10.28 12.11
C ALA A 534 9.34 -11.60 12.49
N GLU A 535 8.73 -12.39 13.37
CA GLU A 535 9.17 -13.74 13.73
C GLU A 535 9.26 -14.63 12.47
N ILE A 536 8.20 -14.63 11.65
CA ILE A 536 8.17 -15.40 10.39
C ILE A 536 9.32 -15.02 9.44
N LEU A 537 9.65 -13.72 9.34
CA LEU A 537 10.64 -13.24 8.36
C LEU A 537 12.09 -13.28 8.83
N LEU A 538 12.32 -13.22 10.14
CA LEU A 538 13.66 -13.15 10.74
C LEU A 538 14.15 -14.50 11.30
N GLU A 539 13.32 -15.55 11.29
CA GLU A 539 13.68 -16.94 11.63
C GLU A 539 14.40 -17.06 13.00
N ASP A 540 13.80 -16.53 14.07
CA ASP A 540 14.29 -16.55 15.47
C ASP A 540 15.69 -15.95 15.73
N ARG A 541 16.29 -15.26 14.75
CA ARG A 541 17.65 -14.70 14.92
C ARG A 541 17.72 -13.48 15.82
N HIS A 542 16.58 -12.94 16.26
CA HIS A 542 16.51 -11.76 17.12
C HIS A 542 15.72 -12.10 18.38
N ASN A 543 16.31 -11.87 19.55
CA ASN A 543 15.76 -12.23 20.86
C ASN A 543 14.50 -11.41 21.26
N ASP A 544 14.04 -10.48 20.39
CA ASP A 544 12.86 -9.64 20.60
C ASP A 544 12.20 -9.29 19.25
N ALA A 545 11.29 -10.15 18.78
CA ALA A 545 10.55 -9.99 17.53
C ALA A 545 9.59 -8.77 17.56
N GLY A 546 9.13 -8.37 18.75
CA GLY A 546 8.25 -7.22 18.94
C GLY A 546 8.97 -5.87 18.98
N SER A 547 10.30 -5.85 19.09
CA SER A 547 11.05 -4.59 19.09
C SER A 547 10.84 -3.80 17.79
N ALA A 548 10.78 -2.47 17.90
CA ALA A 548 10.63 -1.58 16.74
C ALA A 548 11.70 -1.81 15.65
N ILE A 549 12.91 -2.23 16.04
CA ILE A 549 13.99 -2.58 15.11
C ILE A 549 13.66 -3.85 14.33
N SER A 550 13.21 -4.90 15.01
CA SER A 550 12.84 -6.17 14.38
C SER A 550 11.71 -5.99 13.37
N LEU A 551 10.68 -5.21 13.74
CA LEU A 551 9.57 -4.87 12.84
C LEU A 551 10.07 -4.18 11.57
N ARG A 552 10.94 -3.16 11.69
CA ARG A 552 11.51 -2.45 10.52
C ARG A 552 12.40 -3.33 9.67
N LEU A 553 13.26 -4.14 10.29
CA LEU A 553 14.14 -5.07 9.55
C LEU A 553 13.30 -6.10 8.79
N ALA A 554 12.23 -6.60 9.38
CA ALA A 554 11.29 -7.51 8.76
C ALA A 554 10.55 -6.84 7.58
N ARG A 555 10.02 -5.63 7.75
CA ARG A 555 9.39 -4.84 6.66
C ARG A 555 10.35 -4.61 5.50
N ARG A 556 11.60 -4.23 5.79
CA ARG A 556 12.66 -4.10 4.77
C ARG A 556 12.90 -5.43 4.06
N THR A 557 13.07 -6.51 4.81
CA THR A 557 13.31 -7.86 4.27
C THR A 557 12.17 -8.30 3.36
N ALA A 558 10.92 -7.98 3.72
CA ALA A 558 9.75 -8.23 2.91
C ALA A 558 9.79 -7.46 1.58
N LEU A 559 10.03 -6.14 1.63
CA LEU A 559 10.17 -5.29 0.45
C LEU A 559 11.27 -5.81 -0.49
N ASP A 560 12.45 -6.13 0.04
CA ASP A 560 13.59 -6.64 -0.75
C ASP A 560 13.26 -7.98 -1.42
N LYS A 561 12.68 -8.93 -0.66
CA LYS A 561 12.31 -10.26 -1.18
C LYS A 561 11.23 -10.17 -2.27
N VAL A 562 10.16 -9.41 -2.04
CA VAL A 562 9.09 -9.23 -3.03
C VAL A 562 9.62 -8.57 -4.29
N THR A 563 10.43 -7.52 -4.16
CA THR A 563 11.02 -6.81 -5.29
C THR A 563 11.96 -7.70 -6.09
N ALA A 564 12.81 -8.49 -5.41
CA ALA A 564 13.71 -9.42 -6.08
C ALA A 564 12.95 -10.49 -6.87
N LEU A 565 11.85 -11.01 -6.31
CA LEU A 565 10.97 -11.97 -6.99
C LEU A 565 10.29 -11.35 -8.22
N ALA A 566 9.68 -10.17 -8.06
CA ALA A 566 9.04 -9.45 -9.15
C ALA A 566 10.04 -9.14 -10.27
N ALA A 567 11.20 -8.55 -9.94
CA ALA A 567 12.27 -8.25 -10.88
C ALA A 567 12.77 -9.50 -11.60
N SER A 568 13.04 -10.58 -10.88
CA SER A 568 13.51 -11.85 -11.44
C SER A 568 12.53 -12.38 -12.50
N GLU A 569 11.23 -12.40 -12.20
CA GLU A 569 10.24 -12.94 -13.13
C GLU A 569 9.97 -12.01 -14.31
N THR A 570 9.93 -10.68 -14.10
CA THR A 570 9.83 -9.72 -15.21
C THR A 570 11.05 -9.83 -16.14
N ILE A 571 12.27 -9.94 -15.61
CA ILE A 571 13.50 -10.10 -16.41
C ILE A 571 13.48 -11.40 -17.21
N LYS A 572 13.09 -12.52 -16.59
CA LYS A 572 12.99 -13.82 -17.29
C LYS A 572 11.98 -13.76 -18.42
N PHE A 573 10.83 -13.16 -18.16
CA PHE A 573 9.78 -13.00 -19.17
C PHE A 573 10.27 -12.15 -20.34
N VAL A 574 10.85 -10.97 -20.07
CA VAL A 574 11.40 -10.07 -21.10
C VAL A 574 12.51 -10.76 -21.89
N ALA A 575 13.38 -11.55 -21.24
CA ALA A 575 14.42 -12.30 -21.93
C ALA A 575 13.83 -13.30 -22.94
N ALA A 576 12.75 -13.99 -22.58
CA ALA A 576 12.14 -15.03 -23.39
C ALA A 576 11.26 -14.48 -24.52
N GLN A 577 10.57 -13.36 -24.28
CA GLN A 577 9.49 -12.89 -25.17
C GLN A 577 9.78 -11.57 -25.89
N GLN A 578 10.76 -10.79 -25.44
CA GLN A 578 11.08 -9.49 -26.03
C GLN A 578 12.55 -9.36 -26.42
N SER A 579 13.46 -9.32 -25.45
CA SER A 579 14.89 -9.10 -25.70
C SER A 579 15.79 -9.61 -24.57
N PRO A 580 16.67 -10.59 -24.84
CA PRO A 580 17.71 -11.02 -23.91
C PRO A 580 18.67 -9.88 -23.54
N ALA A 581 19.00 -8.99 -24.48
CA ALA A 581 19.94 -7.89 -24.25
C ALA A 581 19.42 -6.89 -23.21
N ILE A 582 18.12 -6.54 -23.28
CA ILE A 582 17.47 -5.70 -22.26
C ILE A 582 17.50 -6.41 -20.90
N ALA A 583 17.15 -7.70 -20.88
CA ALA A 583 17.08 -8.48 -19.64
C ALA A 583 18.45 -8.61 -18.94
N ASP A 584 19.53 -8.81 -19.69
CA ASP A 584 20.89 -8.90 -19.15
C ASP A 584 21.37 -7.55 -18.62
N ALA A 585 21.13 -6.46 -19.35
CA ALA A 585 21.43 -5.11 -18.87
C ALA A 585 20.62 -4.77 -17.61
N MET A 586 19.37 -5.20 -17.52
CA MET A 586 18.52 -5.00 -16.34
C MET A 586 19.02 -5.81 -15.14
N ARG A 587 19.47 -7.05 -15.35
CA ARG A 587 20.07 -7.88 -14.30
C ARG A 587 21.32 -7.22 -13.71
N GLU A 588 22.18 -6.68 -14.56
CA GLU A 588 23.36 -5.96 -14.13
C GLU A 588 23.01 -4.62 -13.45
N ALA A 589 22.00 -3.91 -13.96
CA ALA A 589 21.50 -2.67 -13.37
C ALA A 589 21.01 -2.87 -11.93
N LEU A 590 20.19 -3.87 -11.67
CA LEU A 590 19.66 -4.15 -10.33
C LEU A 590 20.74 -4.62 -9.36
N LEU A 591 21.70 -5.43 -9.82
CA LEU A 591 22.84 -5.82 -9.01
C LEU A 591 23.67 -4.60 -8.58
N ARG A 592 23.89 -3.64 -9.49
CA ARG A 592 24.57 -2.37 -9.19
C ARG A 592 23.76 -1.47 -8.25
N ALA A 593 22.44 -1.56 -8.28
CA ALA A 593 21.53 -0.87 -7.37
C ALA A 593 21.39 -1.58 -6.00
N GLY A 594 22.14 -2.66 -5.75
CA GLY A 594 22.16 -3.37 -4.47
C GLY A 594 21.09 -4.46 -4.31
N LEU A 595 20.30 -4.75 -5.34
CA LEU A 595 19.29 -5.81 -5.31
C LEU A 595 19.84 -7.12 -5.90
N ASP A 596 20.12 -8.11 -5.05
CA ASP A 596 20.52 -9.44 -5.50
C ASP A 596 19.30 -10.27 -5.94
N ILE A 597 19.09 -10.34 -7.25
CA ILE A 597 18.03 -11.15 -7.87
C ILE A 597 18.44 -12.61 -8.07
N GLN A 598 19.72 -12.96 -7.87
CA GLN A 598 20.14 -14.36 -7.82
C GLN A 598 19.80 -14.90 -6.45
N MET A 599 18.54 -15.29 -6.27
CA MET A 599 18.12 -16.08 -5.13
C MET A 599 19.00 -17.34 -5.03
N ARG A 600 20.07 -17.27 -4.24
CA ARG A 600 20.99 -18.38 -4.00
C ARG A 600 20.15 -19.60 -3.70
N ARG A 601 20.29 -20.67 -4.49
CA ARG A 601 19.87 -22.02 -4.05
C ARG A 601 20.46 -22.16 -2.65
N ALA A 602 19.61 -22.26 -1.63
CA ALA A 602 20.06 -22.43 -0.27
C ALA A 602 21.13 -23.53 -0.27
N ARG A 603 22.38 -23.16 -0.02
CA ARG A 603 23.42 -24.15 0.27
C ARG A 603 22.84 -24.91 1.46
N ARG A 604 22.51 -26.19 1.26
CA ARG A 604 22.30 -27.13 2.36
C ARG A 604 23.51 -26.94 3.28
N GLN A 605 23.32 -26.24 4.40
CA GLN A 605 24.26 -26.36 5.48
C GLN A 605 24.24 -27.85 5.87
N PRO A 606 25.40 -28.51 6.00
CA PRO A 606 25.42 -29.85 6.56
C PRO A 606 24.73 -29.75 7.91
N SER A 607 23.74 -30.61 8.13
CA SER A 607 23.10 -30.77 9.41
C SER A 607 24.18 -30.89 10.47
N ARG A 608 24.28 -29.88 11.35
CA ARG A 608 24.97 -30.05 12.63
C ARG A 608 24.19 -31.16 13.32
N ARG A 609 24.73 -32.38 13.27
CA ARG A 609 24.35 -33.49 14.14
C ARG A 609 24.31 -32.93 15.56
N GLY A 610 23.11 -32.83 16.12
CA GLY A 610 22.95 -32.59 17.54
C GLY A 610 23.59 -33.75 18.27
N SER A 611 24.64 -33.47 19.05
CA SER A 611 25.12 -34.39 20.08
C SER A 611 23.98 -34.62 21.08
N PRO A 612 23.80 -35.85 21.60
CA PRO A 612 22.73 -36.14 22.56
C PRO A 612 22.94 -35.32 23.83
N ARG A 613 21.89 -34.65 24.31
CA ARG A 613 21.87 -34.08 25.66
C ARG A 613 22.03 -35.23 26.66
N LEU A 614 23.18 -35.25 27.32
CA LEU A 614 23.42 -35.99 28.55
C LEU A 614 22.42 -35.51 29.61
N THR A 615 21.44 -36.35 29.91
CA THR A 615 20.71 -36.36 31.17
C THR A 615 21.65 -36.82 32.28
N ALA A 616 21.81 -36.00 33.33
CA ALA A 616 22.36 -36.47 34.58
C ALA A 616 21.76 -35.69 35.76
N GLN A 617 21.57 -36.46 36.84
CA GLN A 617 21.07 -36.12 38.17
C GLN A 617 19.53 -36.10 38.28
N GLY A 618 18.85 -37.07 38.89
CA GLY A 618 19.29 -38.16 39.75
C GLY A 618 18.72 -37.95 41.16
N THR A 619 17.65 -38.67 41.48
CA THR A 619 17.36 -39.05 42.87
C THR A 619 16.83 -40.48 42.85
N VAL A 620 17.68 -41.35 43.35
CA VAL A 620 17.47 -42.78 43.54
C VAL A 620 16.70 -42.97 44.85
N ALA A 621 15.61 -43.73 44.79
CA ALA A 621 15.17 -44.55 45.92
C ALA A 621 14.73 -45.91 45.33
N ASN A 622 15.59 -46.90 45.52
CA ASN A 622 15.33 -48.34 45.44
C ASN A 622 15.73 -48.89 46.83
N PRO A 623 15.39 -50.12 47.27
CA PRO A 623 14.87 -51.24 46.47
C PRO A 623 13.80 -52.11 47.19
N GLY A 624 13.23 -53.07 46.44
CA GLY A 624 12.51 -54.21 47.02
C GLY A 624 12.21 -55.28 45.96
N PRO A 625 12.78 -56.50 46.04
CA PRO A 625 12.65 -57.54 45.02
C PRO A 625 11.57 -58.59 45.35
N ARG A 626 11.33 -59.50 44.38
CA ARG A 626 10.64 -60.83 44.42
C ARG A 626 9.29 -60.83 43.68
N LEU A 627 9.20 -61.46 42.51
CA LEU A 627 9.10 -62.91 42.19
C LEU A 627 7.63 -63.34 41.97
N THR A 628 7.46 -64.15 40.93
CA THR A 628 6.39 -65.14 40.68
C THR A 628 4.97 -64.66 40.36
N GLY A 629 4.38 -65.30 39.34
CA GLY A 629 2.97 -65.68 39.43
C GLY A 629 2.13 -65.49 38.17
N GLN A 630 1.97 -66.59 37.44
CA GLN A 630 0.94 -66.85 36.44
C GLN A 630 -0.50 -66.69 36.96
N ARG A 631 -1.40 -66.42 35.99
CA ARG A 631 -2.77 -66.95 35.78
C ARG A 631 -4.02 -66.20 36.31
N ASP A 632 -4.90 -66.01 35.32
CA ASP A 632 -6.37 -66.21 35.26
C ASP A 632 -7.30 -65.32 36.10
N ALA A 633 -7.95 -64.36 35.43
CA ALA A 633 -9.38 -64.33 35.12
C ALA A 633 -9.69 -63.21 34.12
#